data_AF-A0A351AFG4-F1
#
_entry.id   AF-A0A351AFG4-F1
#
_cell.length_a   1.000
_cell.length_b   1.000
_cell.length_c   1.000
_cell.angle_alpha   90.00
_cell.angle_beta   90.00
_cell.angle_gamma   90.00
#
_symmetry.space_group_name_H-M   'P 1'
#
loop_
_entity.id
_entity.type
_entity.pdbx_description
1 polymer ?
#
loop_
_entity_poly.entity_id
_entity_poly.type
_entity_poly.pdbx_seq_one_letter_code
_entity_poly.pdbx_strand_id
1 'polypeptide(L)'
;MRRSLFSMMALAGGMVSAFAFAPPKPLEGHFEALQRAKSLNVEYTVTMVGGAPRTVSLSLQKPNLLRMESGDQVVFADGTTIVTYDKAANQFSKMDQTTDSLLGLFEDTDMRFWRPFFDAKAFDGMTDVAKGSNVERAGRRLTTVTGKMGITSSTMYLDSRDALLRQAEISQQMGGTTTRSVVNATKVEVNGEVASDLFAFKAPAGATEVTFVAKWHYDFESAKKLAKQTGRVLMVDFMADWCGPCKMLDAQVFSTPEFKKAAGEMVWVKVNIDNFPALASQYKATSIPLVVFMNGDGQVLHQSLGFKPVGEFLKEIAAAKSKG
;
A
#
# COMPACT_ATOMS: atom_id res chain seq x y z
N MET A 1 49.28 7.02 51.64
CA MET A 1 49.90 7.89 50.60
C MET A 1 50.19 7.04 49.36
N ARG A 2 49.83 7.54 48.16
CA ARG A 2 50.05 6.98 46.81
C ARG A 2 49.24 5.72 46.44
N ARG A 3 48.71 5.56 45.23
CA ARG A 3 48.20 6.44 44.16
C ARG A 3 47.48 5.48 43.19
N SER A 4 46.36 5.95 42.65
CA SER A 4 45.51 5.36 41.61
C SER A 4 46.24 4.68 40.44
N LEU A 5 45.70 3.54 39.97
CA LEU A 5 45.78 3.10 38.57
C LEU A 5 44.40 2.56 38.16
N PHE A 6 43.61 3.42 37.52
CA PHE A 6 42.42 3.05 36.76
C PHE A 6 42.87 2.28 35.51
N SER A 7 42.50 1.00 35.40
CA SER A 7 42.63 0.26 34.15
C SER A 7 41.40 0.52 33.29
N MET A 8 41.57 1.37 32.27
CA MET A 8 40.61 1.58 31.19
C MET A 8 40.54 0.28 30.36
N MET A 9 39.50 -0.51 30.57
CA MET A 9 39.20 -1.64 29.69
C MET A 9 38.51 -1.08 28.46
N ALA A 10 39.26 -0.98 27.36
CA ALA A 10 38.75 -0.57 26.06
C ALA A 10 37.72 -1.61 25.56
N LEU A 11 36.45 -1.20 25.50
CA LEU A 11 35.43 -1.89 24.72
C LEU A 11 35.78 -1.72 23.24
N ALA A 12 36.44 -2.73 22.67
CA ALA A 12 36.56 -2.88 21.23
C ALA A 12 35.14 -3.09 20.66
N GLY A 13 34.52 -1.99 20.24
CA GLY A 13 33.30 -2.02 19.45
C GLY A 13 33.60 -2.74 18.13
N GLY A 14 33.19 -4.00 18.03
CA GLY A 14 33.15 -4.72 16.78
C GLY A 14 32.19 -3.99 15.85
N MET A 15 32.75 -3.24 14.90
CA MET A 15 32.02 -2.67 13.79
C MET A 15 31.46 -3.85 13.00
N VAL A 16 30.19 -4.16 13.18
CA VAL A 16 29.48 -5.09 12.29
C VAL A 16 29.54 -4.44 10.92
N SER A 17 30.43 -4.94 10.08
CA SER A 17 30.55 -4.55 8.69
C SER A 17 29.27 -5.02 8.00
N ALA A 18 28.23 -4.21 8.08
CA ALA A 18 27.06 -4.35 7.23
C ALA A 18 27.57 -4.23 5.81
N PHE A 19 27.52 -5.31 5.04
CA PHE A 19 27.53 -5.22 3.59
C PHE A 19 26.39 -4.25 3.23
N ALA A 20 26.74 -2.99 2.96
CA ALA A 20 25.79 -1.95 2.68
C ALA A 20 25.10 -2.34 1.37
N PHE A 21 23.82 -2.66 1.46
CA PHE A 21 22.99 -2.87 0.29
C PHE A 21 23.13 -1.64 -0.61
N ALA A 22 23.58 -1.84 -1.84
CA ALA A 22 23.70 -0.78 -2.82
C ALA A 22 22.34 -0.62 -3.52
N PRO A 23 21.75 0.60 -3.56
CA PRO A 23 20.52 0.84 -4.30
C PRO A 23 20.66 0.43 -5.78
N PRO A 24 19.57 -0.02 -6.44
CA PRO A 24 19.62 -0.35 -7.85
C PRO A 24 20.02 0.88 -8.69
N LYS A 25 21.05 0.76 -9.53
CA LYS A 25 21.42 1.85 -10.45
C LYS A 25 20.39 1.94 -11.58
N PRO A 26 19.91 3.12 -12.01
CA PRO A 26 20.35 4.48 -11.67
C PRO A 26 19.49 5.19 -10.57
N LEU A 27 18.90 4.45 -9.63
CA LEU A 27 18.03 5.00 -8.58
C LEU A 27 18.79 5.53 -7.35
N GLU A 28 20.13 5.54 -7.36
CA GLU A 28 20.93 5.92 -6.19
C GLU A 28 20.57 7.32 -5.69
N GLY A 29 20.42 8.29 -6.59
CA GLY A 29 20.03 9.66 -6.22
C GLY A 29 18.67 9.73 -5.54
N HIS A 30 17.71 8.90 -5.97
CA HIS A 30 16.38 8.83 -5.36
C HIS A 30 16.46 8.26 -3.93
N PHE A 31 17.20 7.16 -3.77
CA PHE A 31 17.42 6.54 -2.47
C PHE A 31 18.15 7.48 -1.52
N GLU A 32 19.23 8.10 -1.98
CA GLU A 32 19.98 9.05 -1.18
C GLU A 32 19.13 10.25 -0.73
N ALA A 33 18.30 10.80 -1.62
CA ALA A 33 17.40 11.91 -1.28
C ALA A 33 16.43 11.51 -0.17
N LEU A 34 15.79 10.34 -0.27
CA LEU A 34 14.83 9.84 0.72
C LEU A 34 15.50 9.36 2.02
N GLN A 35 16.66 8.73 1.94
CA GLN A 35 17.43 8.24 3.10
C GLN A 35 18.03 9.40 3.91
N ARG A 36 18.42 10.51 3.28
CA ARG A 36 18.88 11.72 3.99
C ARG A 36 17.74 12.57 4.54
N ALA A 37 16.54 12.50 3.95
CA ALA A 37 15.40 13.29 4.40
C ALA A 37 14.96 12.90 5.82
N LYS A 38 14.66 13.90 6.65
CA LYS A 38 14.08 13.76 7.99
C LYS A 38 12.55 13.69 7.93
N SER A 39 11.95 14.36 6.94
CA SER A 39 10.52 14.34 6.65
C SER A 39 10.27 14.27 5.14
N LEU A 40 9.13 13.71 4.74
CA LEU A 40 8.64 13.68 3.37
C LEU A 40 7.13 13.92 3.37
N ASN A 41 6.67 14.92 2.64
CA ASN A 41 5.25 15.14 2.34
C ASN A 41 5.00 14.94 0.85
N VAL A 42 4.06 14.08 0.50
CA VAL A 42 3.69 13.75 -0.87
C VAL A 42 2.18 13.84 -1.02
N GLU A 43 1.74 14.54 -2.06
CA GLU A 43 0.39 14.38 -2.60
C GLU A 43 0.52 13.76 -3.98
N TYR A 44 -0.23 12.70 -4.23
CA TYR A 44 -0.21 12.04 -5.52
C TYR A 44 -1.56 11.45 -5.89
N THR A 45 -1.78 11.31 -7.20
CA THR A 45 -2.91 10.56 -7.72
C THR A 45 -2.46 9.22 -8.26
N VAL A 46 -3.36 8.23 -8.19
CA VAL A 46 -3.20 6.94 -8.86
C VAL A 46 -4.36 6.77 -9.82
N THR A 47 -4.05 6.62 -11.10
CA THR A 47 -5.03 6.46 -12.16
C THR A 47 -4.78 5.14 -12.86
N MET A 48 -5.71 4.20 -12.72
CA MET A 48 -5.71 2.99 -13.56
C MET A 48 -6.18 3.37 -14.97
N VAL A 49 -5.68 2.71 -16.02
CA VAL A 49 -6.11 2.99 -17.39
C VAL A 49 -7.62 2.74 -17.55
N GLY A 50 -8.38 3.78 -17.85
CA GLY A 50 -9.85 3.69 -17.96
C GLY A 50 -10.62 3.89 -16.65
N GLY A 51 -9.91 4.11 -15.54
CA GLY A 51 -10.53 4.38 -14.24
C GLY A 51 -10.41 5.83 -13.77
N ALA A 52 -11.18 6.18 -12.75
CA ALA A 52 -11.10 7.47 -12.08
C ALA A 52 -9.82 7.57 -11.22
N PRO A 53 -9.20 8.77 -11.12
CA PRO A 53 -8.03 8.96 -10.25
C PRO A 53 -8.43 8.88 -8.78
N ARG A 54 -7.67 8.13 -7.97
CA ARG A 54 -7.69 8.24 -6.50
C ARG A 54 -6.58 9.16 -6.01
N THR A 55 -6.86 9.97 -5.01
CA THR A 55 -5.86 10.85 -4.39
C THR A 55 -5.34 10.24 -3.11
N VAL A 56 -4.03 10.33 -2.89
CA VAL A 56 -3.35 9.91 -1.66
C VAL A 56 -2.53 11.09 -1.13
N SER A 57 -2.67 11.34 0.17
CA SER A 57 -1.80 12.23 0.93
C SER A 57 -0.91 11.39 1.85
N LEU A 58 0.40 11.53 1.74
CA LEU A 58 1.39 10.78 2.50
C LEU A 58 2.37 11.72 3.19
N SER A 59 2.46 11.61 4.51
CA SER A 59 3.45 12.30 5.33
C SER A 59 4.29 11.27 6.07
N LEU A 60 5.60 11.39 5.99
CA LEU A 60 6.58 10.53 6.66
C LEU A 60 7.53 11.39 7.50
N GLN A 61 7.94 10.89 8.66
CA GLN A 61 9.01 11.49 9.46
C GLN A 61 9.86 10.41 10.13
N LYS A 62 11.17 10.63 10.21
CA LYS A 62 12.07 9.73 10.94
C LYS A 62 12.09 10.05 12.44
N PRO A 63 12.16 9.02 13.31
CA PRO A 63 12.09 7.60 12.97
C PRO A 63 10.64 7.09 12.87
N ASN A 64 10.34 6.28 11.85
CA ASN A 64 9.15 5.42 11.79
C ASN A 64 7.77 6.10 11.91
N LEU A 65 7.63 7.39 11.64
CA LEU A 65 6.34 8.09 11.72
C LEU A 65 5.70 8.17 10.34
N LEU A 66 4.44 7.75 10.23
CA LEU A 66 3.68 7.78 8.96
C LEU A 66 2.26 8.27 9.21
N ARG A 67 1.78 9.13 8.32
CA ARG A 67 0.36 9.42 8.15
C ARG A 67 0.03 9.27 6.67
N MET A 68 -0.94 8.43 6.35
CA MET A 68 -1.45 8.27 5.00
C MET A 68 -2.96 8.47 5.01
N GLU A 69 -3.48 9.22 4.06
CA GLU A 69 -4.90 9.36 3.83
C GLU A 69 -5.24 9.04 2.37
N SER A 70 -6.22 8.15 2.16
CA SER A 70 -6.70 7.73 0.86
C SER A 70 -8.19 7.41 0.94
N GLY A 71 -9.03 8.26 0.35
CA GLY A 71 -10.49 8.15 0.45
C GLY A 71 -10.95 8.23 1.91
N ASP A 72 -11.70 7.23 2.36
CA ASP A 72 -12.22 7.16 3.75
C ASP A 72 -11.24 6.57 4.77
N GLN A 73 -10.06 6.14 4.32
CA GLN A 73 -9.08 5.48 5.18
C GLN A 73 -7.95 6.45 5.55
N VAL A 74 -7.63 6.51 6.84
CA VAL A 74 -6.45 7.20 7.37
C VAL A 74 -5.63 6.22 8.19
N VAL A 75 -4.35 6.09 7.86
CA VAL A 75 -3.40 5.25 8.59
C VAL A 75 -2.41 6.15 9.31
N PHE A 76 -2.19 5.88 10.59
CA PHE A 76 -1.21 6.52 11.44
C PHE A 76 -0.19 5.48 11.89
N ALA A 77 1.06 5.87 11.97
CA ALA A 77 2.13 5.13 12.62
C ALA A 77 2.89 6.15 13.48
N ASP A 78 2.88 5.96 14.79
CA ASP A 78 3.47 6.91 15.75
C ASP A 78 4.84 6.46 16.31
N GLY A 79 5.40 5.39 15.74
CA GLY A 79 6.63 4.74 16.19
C GLY A 79 6.39 3.61 17.19
N THR A 80 5.17 3.46 17.70
CA THR A 80 4.78 2.40 18.65
C THR A 80 3.56 1.63 18.19
N THR A 81 2.59 2.32 17.59
CA THR A 81 1.29 1.78 17.20
C THR A 81 0.98 2.19 15.77
N ILE A 82 0.46 1.25 14.98
CA ILE A 82 -0.23 1.56 13.73
C ILE A 82 -1.72 1.61 14.02
N VAL A 83 -2.35 2.75 13.69
CA VAL A 83 -3.80 2.92 13.75
C VAL A 83 -4.34 3.04 12.34
N THR A 84 -5.30 2.19 11.99
CA THR A 84 -6.10 2.34 10.78
C THR A 84 -7.47 2.87 11.19
N TYR A 85 -7.87 4.03 10.66
CA TYR A 85 -9.15 4.68 10.91
C TYR A 85 -9.99 4.72 9.64
N ASP A 86 -11.22 4.24 9.74
CA ASP A 86 -12.27 4.34 8.74
C ASP A 86 -13.21 5.50 9.09
N LYS A 87 -13.14 6.58 8.31
CA LYS A 87 -13.95 7.79 8.49
C LYS A 87 -15.45 7.51 8.34
N ALA A 88 -15.83 6.64 7.40
CA ALA A 88 -17.22 6.37 7.08
C ALA A 88 -17.90 5.51 8.17
N ALA A 89 -17.18 4.53 8.71
CA ALA A 89 -17.69 3.69 9.81
C ALA A 89 -17.50 4.33 11.20
N ASN A 90 -16.68 5.38 11.30
CA ASN A 90 -16.18 5.92 12.56
C ASN A 90 -15.57 4.84 13.46
N GLN A 91 -14.73 3.98 12.87
CA GLN A 91 -14.09 2.86 13.55
C GLN A 91 -12.59 2.90 13.34
N PHE A 92 -11.82 2.50 14.36
CA PHE A 92 -10.37 2.36 14.24
C PHE A 92 -9.89 1.03 14.80
N SER A 93 -8.78 0.52 14.27
CA SER A 93 -8.07 -0.62 14.84
C SER A 93 -6.64 -0.24 15.14
N LYS A 94 -6.08 -0.85 16.18
CA LYS A 94 -4.69 -0.69 16.57
C LYS A 94 -3.93 -1.99 16.35
N MET A 95 -2.66 -1.87 16.01
CA MET A 95 -1.71 -2.97 16.07
C MET A 95 -0.33 -2.45 16.45
N ASP A 96 0.51 -3.32 17.00
CA ASP A 96 1.88 -2.98 17.32
C ASP A 96 2.66 -2.59 16.05
N GLN A 97 3.42 -1.51 16.16
CA GLN A 97 4.32 -1.08 15.11
C GLN A 97 5.67 -1.76 15.25
N THR A 98 5.93 -2.73 14.37
CA THR A 98 7.23 -3.33 14.15
C THR A 98 7.82 -2.78 12.85
N THR A 99 9.10 -3.05 12.59
CA THR A 99 9.70 -2.74 11.28
C THR A 99 8.91 -3.42 10.16
N ASP A 100 8.55 -4.68 10.32
CA ASP A 100 7.83 -5.43 9.30
C ASP A 100 6.40 -4.90 9.08
N SER A 101 5.67 -4.57 10.15
CA SER A 101 4.31 -4.02 10.00
C SER A 101 4.30 -2.62 9.39
N LEU A 102 5.30 -1.78 9.70
CA LEU A 102 5.48 -0.49 9.04
C LEU A 102 5.82 -0.65 7.55
N LEU A 103 6.82 -1.48 7.21
CA LEU A 103 7.24 -1.68 5.83
C LEU A 103 6.17 -2.39 4.99
N GLY A 104 5.33 -3.21 5.62
CA GLY A 104 4.16 -3.84 5.01
C GLY A 104 3.15 -2.85 4.45
N LEU A 105 3.05 -1.64 5.02
CA LEU A 105 2.17 -0.58 4.50
C LEU A 105 2.58 -0.11 3.09
N PHE A 106 3.83 -0.36 2.68
CA PHE A 106 4.37 0.03 1.39
C PHE A 106 4.36 -1.09 0.33
N GLU A 107 3.71 -2.23 0.59
CA GLU A 107 3.65 -3.31 -0.42
C GLU A 107 2.76 -2.94 -1.61
N ASP A 108 1.72 -2.12 -1.40
CA ASP A 108 0.87 -1.56 -2.46
C ASP A 108 1.73 -0.90 -3.55
N THR A 109 1.38 -1.14 -4.82
CA THR A 109 2.25 -0.83 -5.98
C THR A 109 2.49 0.66 -6.21
N ASP A 110 1.62 1.53 -5.71
CA ASP A 110 1.82 2.98 -5.72
C ASP A 110 2.65 3.48 -4.53
N MET A 111 2.50 2.86 -3.35
CA MET A 111 3.20 3.30 -2.14
C MET A 111 4.68 2.90 -2.14
N ARG A 112 5.03 1.78 -2.78
CA ARG A 112 6.40 1.24 -2.75
C ARG A 112 7.49 2.20 -3.19
N PHE A 113 7.19 3.20 -4.02
CA PHE A 113 8.18 4.19 -4.43
C PHE A 113 8.65 5.10 -3.30
N TRP A 114 7.88 5.19 -2.22
CA TRP A 114 8.23 5.98 -1.04
C TRP A 114 8.87 5.14 0.06
N ARG A 115 8.87 3.80 -0.08
CA ARG A 115 9.52 2.86 0.85
C ARG A 115 11.01 3.16 1.10
N PRO A 116 11.81 3.64 0.11
CA PRO A 116 13.19 4.02 0.38
C PRO A 116 13.37 5.15 1.39
N PHE A 117 12.31 5.77 1.91
CA PHE A 117 12.41 6.69 3.03
C PHE A 117 12.77 5.99 4.35
N PHE A 118 12.22 4.79 4.60
CA PHE A 118 12.48 4.01 5.83
C PHE A 118 13.42 2.83 5.62
N ASP A 119 13.51 2.30 4.39
CA ASP A 119 14.20 1.05 4.10
C ASP A 119 15.26 1.24 3.02
N ALA A 120 16.53 1.18 3.40
CA ALA A 120 17.64 1.26 2.45
C ALA A 120 17.67 0.05 1.50
N LYS A 121 17.04 -1.07 1.89
CA LYS A 121 16.87 -2.28 1.08
C LYS A 121 15.57 -2.30 0.29
N ALA A 122 14.86 -1.16 0.22
CA ALA A 122 13.74 -1.05 -0.70
C ALA A 122 14.19 -1.43 -2.12
N PHE A 123 13.31 -2.10 -2.86
CA PHE A 123 13.62 -2.64 -4.19
C PHE A 123 14.72 -3.71 -4.23
N ASP A 124 15.05 -4.35 -3.11
CA ASP A 124 15.76 -5.62 -3.15
C ASP A 124 15.00 -6.62 -4.03
N GLY A 125 15.73 -7.33 -4.90
CA GLY A 125 15.17 -8.18 -5.94
C GLY A 125 14.60 -7.46 -7.18
N MET A 126 14.76 -6.14 -7.31
CA MET A 126 14.40 -5.43 -8.55
C MET A 126 15.38 -5.77 -9.67
N THR A 127 14.83 -6.11 -10.85
CA THR A 127 15.59 -6.51 -12.05
C THR A 127 15.30 -5.59 -13.22
N ASP A 128 16.03 -5.77 -14.33
CA ASP A 128 15.88 -4.99 -15.58
C ASP A 128 15.93 -3.47 -15.36
N VAL A 129 16.77 -3.04 -14.41
CA VAL A 129 16.89 -1.63 -14.05
C VAL A 129 17.73 -0.91 -15.08
N ALA A 130 17.16 0.09 -15.75
CA ALA A 130 17.84 0.81 -16.81
C ALA A 130 17.50 2.30 -16.77
N LYS A 131 18.51 3.13 -17.03
CA LYS A 131 18.32 4.56 -17.29
C LYS A 131 17.80 4.74 -18.71
N GLY A 132 16.70 5.47 -18.84
CA GLY A 132 16.18 5.90 -20.14
C GLY A 132 16.53 7.36 -20.46
N SER A 133 15.70 7.96 -21.31
CA SER A 133 15.87 9.33 -21.80
C SER A 133 15.51 10.39 -20.76
N ASN A 134 16.01 11.60 -20.97
CA ASN A 134 15.43 12.77 -20.33
C ASN A 134 14.20 13.24 -21.12
N VAL A 135 13.13 13.56 -20.42
CA VAL A 135 11.86 14.05 -21.00
C VAL A 135 11.43 15.34 -20.29
N GLU A 136 10.77 16.23 -21.02
CA GLU A 136 10.13 17.41 -20.43
C GLU A 136 8.66 17.10 -20.17
N ARG A 137 8.21 17.19 -18.91
CA ARG A 137 6.80 17.03 -18.52
C ARG A 137 6.44 18.07 -17.48
N ALA A 138 5.31 18.77 -17.67
CA ALA A 138 4.83 19.82 -16.77
C ALA A 138 5.91 20.87 -16.38
N GLY A 139 6.73 21.28 -17.36
CA GLY A 139 7.82 22.25 -17.14
C GLY A 139 9.00 21.72 -16.32
N ARG A 140 9.13 20.39 -16.18
CA ARG A 140 10.24 19.74 -15.47
C ARG A 140 10.97 18.80 -16.42
N ARG A 141 12.30 18.86 -16.34
CA ARG A 141 13.17 17.85 -16.91
C ARG A 141 13.19 16.63 -16.01
N LEU A 142 12.71 15.51 -16.53
CA LEU A 142 12.64 14.23 -15.81
C LEU A 142 13.56 13.22 -16.49
N THR A 143 14.27 12.43 -15.69
CA THR A 143 15.03 11.26 -16.14
C THR A 143 14.15 10.03 -15.97
N THR A 144 13.98 9.24 -17.03
CA THR A 144 13.26 7.97 -16.92
C THR A 144 14.14 6.85 -16.40
N VAL A 145 13.57 5.99 -15.56
CA VAL A 145 14.22 4.78 -15.04
C VAL A 145 13.22 3.64 -15.11
N THR A 146 13.57 2.55 -15.77
CA THR A 146 12.73 1.35 -15.80
C THR A 146 13.18 0.35 -14.75
N GLY A 147 12.29 -0.55 -14.35
CA GLY A 147 12.69 -1.82 -13.72
C GLY A 147 11.49 -2.71 -13.42
N LYS A 148 11.77 -3.91 -12.91
CA LYS A 148 10.78 -4.94 -12.65
C LYS A 148 10.89 -5.50 -11.24
N MET A 149 9.76 -5.80 -10.64
CA MET A 149 9.64 -6.48 -9.35
C MET A 149 8.47 -7.47 -9.39
N GLY A 150 8.79 -8.76 -9.44
CA GLY A 150 7.78 -9.80 -9.63
C GLY A 150 7.04 -9.61 -10.95
N ILE A 151 5.71 -9.55 -10.89
CA ILE A 151 4.84 -9.34 -12.05
C ILE A 151 4.74 -7.88 -12.52
N THR A 152 5.35 -6.95 -11.78
CA THR A 152 5.19 -5.52 -11.98
C THR A 152 6.43 -4.96 -12.67
N SER A 153 6.24 -4.32 -13.83
CA SER A 153 7.22 -3.41 -14.43
C SER A 153 6.83 -1.96 -14.15
N SER A 154 7.82 -1.09 -14.06
CA SER A 154 7.58 0.34 -13.82
C SER A 154 8.55 1.20 -14.61
N THR A 155 8.04 2.30 -15.18
CA THR A 155 8.83 3.41 -15.68
C THR A 155 8.64 4.58 -14.72
N MET A 156 9.69 4.89 -13.97
CA MET A 156 9.75 5.98 -13.02
C MET A 156 10.30 7.23 -13.71
N TYR A 157 9.73 8.39 -13.41
CA TYR A 157 10.16 9.68 -13.91
C TYR A 157 10.66 10.51 -12.73
N LEU A 158 11.98 10.64 -12.62
CA LEU A 158 12.66 11.34 -11.53
C LEU A 158 13.02 12.75 -11.97
N ASP A 159 12.73 13.77 -11.16
CA ASP A 159 13.14 15.16 -11.48
C ASP A 159 14.67 15.25 -11.50
N SER A 160 15.24 15.74 -12.59
CA SER A 160 16.70 15.76 -12.77
C SER A 160 17.43 16.67 -11.78
N ARG A 161 16.72 17.54 -11.04
CA ARG A 161 17.31 18.47 -10.07
C ARG A 161 17.51 17.85 -8.69
N ASP A 162 16.55 17.06 -8.23
CA ASP A 162 16.54 16.49 -6.87
C ASP A 162 16.43 14.96 -6.83
N ALA A 163 16.37 14.31 -7.99
CA ALA A 163 16.22 12.87 -8.16
C ALA A 163 14.96 12.27 -7.50
N LEU A 164 13.98 13.08 -7.12
CA LEU A 164 12.75 12.61 -6.52
C LEU A 164 11.72 12.24 -7.60
N LEU A 165 10.97 11.18 -7.33
CA LEU A 165 9.89 10.72 -8.19
C LEU A 165 8.86 11.84 -8.40
N ARG A 166 8.41 12.01 -9.65
CA ARG A 166 7.27 12.85 -10.02
C ARG A 166 6.14 12.05 -10.63
N GLN A 167 6.48 10.98 -11.33
CA GLN A 167 5.50 10.13 -11.97
C GLN A 167 6.04 8.70 -12.04
N ALA A 168 5.16 7.72 -11.97
CA ALA A 168 5.48 6.34 -12.33
C ALA A 168 4.38 5.78 -13.22
N GLU A 169 4.77 5.13 -14.31
CA GLU A 169 3.88 4.30 -15.12
C GLU A 169 4.14 2.85 -14.69
N ILE A 170 3.12 2.19 -14.17
CA ILE A 170 3.19 0.82 -13.65
C ILE A 170 2.47 -0.07 -14.63
N SER A 171 3.03 -1.24 -14.90
CA SER A 171 2.42 -2.26 -15.73
C SER A 171 2.51 -3.60 -15.01
N GLN A 172 1.40 -4.32 -14.86
CA GLN A 172 1.38 -5.61 -14.16
C GLN A 172 0.89 -6.70 -15.09
N GLN A 173 1.65 -7.79 -15.18
CA GLN A 173 1.29 -8.92 -16.03
C GLN A 173 0.73 -10.07 -15.19
N MET A 174 -0.55 -10.38 -15.37
CA MET A 174 -1.25 -11.45 -14.65
C MET A 174 -2.02 -12.31 -15.63
N GLY A 175 -1.68 -13.61 -15.70
CA GLY A 175 -2.43 -14.58 -16.52
C GLY A 175 -2.57 -14.20 -18.00
N GLY A 176 -1.55 -13.55 -18.59
CA GLY A 176 -1.58 -13.09 -19.99
C GLY A 176 -2.23 -11.73 -20.23
N THR A 177 -2.81 -11.09 -19.21
CA THR A 177 -3.27 -9.69 -19.28
C THR A 177 -2.21 -8.75 -18.72
N THR A 178 -2.12 -7.57 -19.33
CA THR A 178 -1.30 -6.47 -18.82
C THR A 178 -2.20 -5.34 -18.35
N THR A 179 -2.12 -4.99 -17.07
CA THR A 179 -2.80 -3.84 -16.50
C THR A 179 -1.83 -2.68 -16.43
N ARG A 180 -2.34 -1.44 -16.50
CA ARG A 180 -1.51 -0.25 -16.42
C ARG A 180 -2.10 0.76 -15.48
N SER A 181 -1.24 1.44 -14.74
CA SER A 181 -1.61 2.55 -13.89
C SER A 181 -0.54 3.64 -13.92
N VAL A 182 -0.96 4.85 -13.60
CA VAL A 182 -0.10 6.02 -13.54
C VAL A 182 -0.21 6.60 -12.15
N VAL A 183 0.93 6.67 -11.46
CA VAL A 183 1.10 7.47 -10.25
C VAL A 183 1.61 8.83 -10.68
N ASN A 184 0.93 9.90 -10.28
CA ASN A 184 1.36 11.27 -10.56
C ASN A 184 1.47 12.06 -9.25
N ALA A 185 2.69 12.39 -8.84
CA ALA A 185 2.96 13.14 -7.63
C ALA A 185 2.86 14.65 -7.91
N THR A 186 1.77 15.25 -7.44
CA THR A 186 1.45 16.67 -7.61
C THR A 186 2.25 17.54 -6.65
N LYS A 187 2.56 17.02 -5.46
CA LYS A 187 3.43 17.66 -4.46
C LYS A 187 4.43 16.64 -3.93
N VAL A 188 5.70 17.04 -3.85
CA VAL A 188 6.76 16.25 -3.20
C VAL A 188 7.67 17.23 -2.49
N GLU A 189 7.75 17.13 -1.18
CA GLU A 189 8.50 18.03 -0.32
C GLU A 189 9.30 17.23 0.71
N VAL A 190 10.62 17.36 0.66
CA VAL A 190 11.55 16.74 1.62
C VAL A 190 12.01 17.78 2.64
N ASN A 191 12.13 17.37 3.90
CA ASN A 191 12.55 18.25 5.00
C ASN A 191 11.64 19.48 5.21
N GLY A 192 10.39 19.41 4.75
CA GLY A 192 9.38 20.42 5.05
C GLY A 192 8.98 20.38 6.54
N GLU A 193 8.34 21.46 6.98
CA GLU A 193 7.78 21.55 8.34
C GLU A 193 6.71 20.47 8.54
N VAL A 194 6.74 19.83 9.71
CA VAL A 194 5.79 18.80 10.09
C VAL A 194 5.20 19.16 11.44
N ALA A 195 3.87 19.28 11.50
CA ALA A 195 3.18 19.54 12.75
C ALA A 195 3.45 18.41 13.74
N SER A 196 3.77 18.76 14.99
CA SER A 196 4.21 17.79 16.01
C SER A 196 3.16 16.72 16.34
N ASP A 197 1.88 16.99 16.10
CA ASP A 197 0.78 16.07 16.37
C ASP A 197 0.23 15.37 15.11
N LEU A 198 0.87 15.56 13.95
CA LEU A 198 0.38 15.01 12.67
C LEU A 198 0.22 13.48 12.70
N PHE A 199 1.14 12.79 13.36
CA PHE A 199 1.18 11.32 13.41
C PHE A 199 0.41 10.72 14.57
N ALA A 200 0.00 11.55 15.53
CA ALA A 200 -0.75 11.08 16.69
C ALA A 200 -2.22 10.90 16.31
N PHE A 201 -2.71 9.66 16.41
CA PHE A 201 -4.13 9.42 16.25
C PHE A 201 -4.90 9.97 17.46
N LYS A 202 -5.83 10.89 17.21
CA LYS A 202 -6.81 11.37 18.18
C LYS A 202 -8.17 10.81 17.75
N ALA A 203 -8.68 9.86 18.52
CA ALA A 203 -9.97 9.22 18.22
C ALA A 203 -11.07 10.29 18.11
N PRO A 204 -11.77 10.38 16.96
CA PRO A 204 -12.89 11.30 16.83
C PRO A 204 -14.02 10.96 17.80
N ALA A 205 -14.89 11.93 18.07
CA ALA A 205 -16.02 11.71 18.96
C ALA A 205 -16.88 10.54 18.48
N GLY A 206 -17.19 9.61 19.39
CA GLY A 206 -17.97 8.40 19.09
C GLY A 206 -17.23 7.34 18.27
N ALA A 207 -15.92 7.50 18.00
CA ALA A 207 -15.16 6.49 17.29
C ALA A 207 -15.01 5.22 18.14
N THR A 208 -15.23 4.06 17.53
CA THR A 208 -15.17 2.77 18.22
C THR A 208 -13.91 2.00 17.84
N GLU A 209 -13.20 1.49 18.85
CA GLU A 209 -12.07 0.58 18.63
C GLU A 209 -12.58 -0.82 18.24
N VAL A 210 -12.05 -1.37 17.16
CA VAL A 210 -12.35 -2.72 16.65
C VAL A 210 -11.07 -3.52 16.49
N THR A 211 -11.17 -4.84 16.50
CA THR A 211 -10.01 -5.75 16.35
C THR A 211 -9.27 -5.54 15.03
N PHE A 212 -9.99 -5.18 13.97
CA PHE A 212 -9.40 -4.88 12.68
C PHE A 212 -10.32 -3.99 11.85
N VAL A 213 -9.75 -2.95 11.26
CA VAL A 213 -10.40 -2.17 10.21
C VAL A 213 -9.95 -2.71 8.88
N ALA A 214 -10.89 -3.26 8.12
CA ALA A 214 -10.60 -3.71 6.78
C ALA A 214 -10.25 -2.53 5.89
N LYS A 215 -9.07 -2.63 5.27
CA LYS A 215 -8.59 -1.71 4.25
C LYS A 215 -8.75 -2.37 2.89
N TRP A 216 -9.27 -1.62 1.92
CA TRP A 216 -9.23 -2.03 0.52
C TRP A 216 -7.80 -1.98 -0.01
N HIS A 217 -7.32 -3.13 -0.46
CA HIS A 217 -6.18 -3.23 -1.35
C HIS A 217 -6.64 -3.09 -2.80
N TYR A 218 -5.70 -2.74 -3.67
CA TYR A 218 -5.93 -2.59 -5.10
C TYR A 218 -4.94 -3.40 -5.94
N ASP A 219 -4.02 -4.11 -5.28
CA ASP A 219 -3.12 -5.07 -5.89
C ASP A 219 -3.50 -6.48 -5.42
N PHE A 220 -3.99 -7.30 -6.36
CA PHE A 220 -4.47 -8.64 -6.05
C PHE A 220 -3.38 -9.56 -5.48
N GLU A 221 -2.17 -9.53 -6.04
CA GLU A 221 -1.10 -10.43 -5.61
C GLU A 221 -0.58 -10.06 -4.21
N SER A 222 -0.41 -8.78 -3.91
CA SER A 222 -0.02 -8.32 -2.57
C SER A 222 -1.10 -8.64 -1.54
N ALA A 223 -2.38 -8.43 -1.88
CA ALA A 223 -3.49 -8.80 -1.02
C ALA A 223 -3.55 -10.32 -0.77
N LYS A 224 -3.34 -11.14 -1.81
CA LYS A 224 -3.28 -12.60 -1.69
C LYS A 224 -2.11 -13.06 -0.83
N LYS A 225 -0.92 -12.47 -1.01
CA LYS A 225 0.26 -12.73 -0.18
C LYS A 225 -0.01 -12.39 1.28
N LEU A 226 -0.60 -11.22 1.55
CA LEU A 226 -0.98 -10.81 2.90
C LEU A 226 -1.98 -11.79 3.52
N ALA A 227 -3.01 -12.21 2.77
CA ALA A 227 -3.98 -13.19 3.22
C ALA A 227 -3.31 -14.52 3.59
N LYS A 228 -2.36 -15.00 2.78
CA LYS A 228 -1.56 -16.19 3.05
C LYS A 228 -0.69 -16.06 4.31
N GLN A 229 0.01 -14.94 4.46
CA GLN A 229 0.89 -14.69 5.61
C GLN A 229 0.11 -14.57 6.92
N THR A 230 -1.12 -14.05 6.86
CA THR A 230 -1.95 -13.83 8.04
C THR A 230 -2.94 -14.97 8.31
N GLY A 231 -3.02 -15.97 7.43
CA GLY A 231 -4.00 -17.06 7.53
C GLY A 231 -5.45 -16.58 7.40
N ARG A 232 -5.68 -15.46 6.72
CA ARG A 232 -7.00 -14.82 6.60
C ARG A 232 -7.65 -15.14 5.26
N VAL A 233 -8.98 -15.11 5.24
CA VAL A 233 -9.75 -15.17 3.99
C VAL A 233 -9.50 -13.90 3.18
N LEU A 234 -9.27 -14.04 1.89
CA LEU A 234 -9.23 -12.97 0.91
C LEU A 234 -10.61 -12.79 0.30
N MET A 235 -11.15 -11.57 0.39
CA MET A 235 -12.38 -11.16 -0.28
C MET A 235 -12.03 -10.28 -1.48
N VAL A 236 -12.38 -10.74 -2.67
CA VAL A 236 -12.09 -10.08 -3.94
C VAL A 236 -13.39 -9.55 -4.54
N ASP A 237 -13.50 -8.24 -4.67
CA ASP A 237 -14.61 -7.58 -5.35
C ASP A 237 -14.23 -7.28 -6.81
N PHE A 238 -14.79 -8.06 -7.74
CA PHE A 238 -14.71 -7.79 -9.17
C PHE A 238 -15.79 -6.77 -9.56
N MET A 239 -15.33 -5.60 -9.99
CA MET A 239 -16.14 -4.39 -10.19
C MET A 239 -15.74 -3.64 -11.47
N ALA A 240 -16.48 -2.59 -11.84
CA ALA A 240 -16.05 -1.60 -12.84
C ALA A 240 -16.53 -0.19 -12.46
N ASP A 241 -15.82 0.86 -12.90
CA ASP A 241 -16.12 2.25 -12.51
C ASP A 241 -17.47 2.74 -13.08
N TRP A 242 -17.91 2.16 -14.19
CA TRP A 242 -19.21 2.42 -14.82
C TRP A 242 -20.34 1.57 -14.23
N CYS A 243 -20.04 0.57 -13.40
CA CYS A 243 -21.01 -0.38 -12.89
C CYS A 243 -21.89 0.23 -11.79
N GLY A 244 -23.13 0.60 -12.14
CA GLY A 244 -24.13 1.12 -11.20
C GLY A 244 -24.39 0.18 -10.01
N PRO A 245 -24.72 -1.12 -10.25
CA PRO A 245 -24.93 -2.08 -9.15
C PRO A 245 -23.71 -2.27 -8.25
N CYS A 246 -22.48 -2.14 -8.77
CA CYS A 246 -21.26 -2.20 -7.97
C CYS A 246 -21.17 -1.00 -7.02
N LYS A 247 -21.48 0.21 -7.50
CA LYS A 247 -21.58 1.41 -6.65
C LYS A 247 -22.67 1.29 -5.59
N MET A 248 -23.80 0.67 -5.93
CA MET A 248 -24.84 0.36 -4.95
C MET A 248 -24.34 -0.62 -3.89
N LEU A 249 -23.59 -1.64 -4.30
CA LEU A 249 -23.02 -2.62 -3.37
C LEU A 249 -22.01 -1.97 -2.43
N ASP A 250 -21.14 -1.09 -2.94
CA ASP A 250 -20.25 -0.25 -2.13
C ASP A 250 -21.03 0.60 -1.11
N ALA A 251 -22.06 1.32 -1.57
CA ALA A 251 -22.80 2.29 -0.76
C ALA A 251 -23.84 1.68 0.19
N GLN A 252 -24.36 0.48 -0.09
CA GLN A 252 -25.46 -0.13 0.66
C GLN A 252 -25.08 -1.44 1.35
N VAL A 253 -23.92 -2.01 1.03
CA VAL A 253 -23.46 -3.28 1.61
C VAL A 253 -22.08 -3.13 2.20
N PHE A 254 -21.03 -2.89 1.40
CA PHE A 254 -19.66 -2.89 1.91
C PHE A 254 -19.36 -1.77 2.89
N SER A 255 -20.08 -0.65 2.78
CA SER A 255 -19.99 0.46 3.72
C SER A 255 -20.76 0.23 5.03
N THR A 256 -21.65 -0.76 5.10
CA THR A 256 -22.49 -0.92 6.30
C THR A 256 -21.72 -1.48 7.48
N PRO A 257 -22.06 -1.08 8.72
CA PRO A 257 -21.41 -1.60 9.93
C PRO A 257 -21.50 -3.12 10.06
N GLU A 258 -22.62 -3.71 9.68
CA GLU A 258 -22.84 -5.16 9.79
C GLU A 258 -21.90 -5.93 8.86
N PHE A 259 -21.74 -5.47 7.62
CA PHE A 259 -20.81 -6.07 6.67
C PHE A 259 -19.37 -5.91 7.14
N LYS A 260 -18.96 -4.69 7.49
CA LYS A 260 -17.61 -4.40 8.00
C LYS A 260 -17.26 -5.24 9.23
N LYS A 261 -18.21 -5.43 10.14
CA LYS A 261 -18.03 -6.31 11.32
C LYS A 261 -17.81 -7.77 10.92
N ALA A 262 -18.60 -8.29 9.98
CA ALA A 262 -18.51 -9.69 9.59
C ALA A 262 -17.25 -10.00 8.75
N ALA A 263 -16.94 -9.13 7.79
CA ALA A 263 -15.80 -9.27 6.89
C ALA A 263 -14.51 -8.64 7.45
N GLY A 264 -14.54 -7.99 8.62
CA GLY A 264 -13.40 -7.26 9.19
C GLY A 264 -12.11 -8.08 9.19
N GLU A 265 -12.13 -9.32 9.67
CA GLU A 265 -10.92 -10.17 9.73
C GLU A 265 -10.41 -10.69 8.37
N MET A 266 -11.03 -10.28 7.26
CA MET A 266 -10.61 -10.67 5.90
C MET A 266 -9.64 -9.62 5.33
N VAL A 267 -8.82 -10.05 4.37
CA VAL A 267 -8.11 -9.11 3.48
C VAL A 267 -9.04 -8.74 2.34
N TRP A 268 -9.25 -7.45 2.10
CA TRP A 268 -10.19 -6.97 1.09
C TRP A 268 -9.43 -6.42 -0.12
N VAL A 269 -9.81 -6.83 -1.32
CA VAL A 269 -9.20 -6.30 -2.55
C VAL A 269 -10.24 -6.02 -3.61
N LYS A 270 -10.14 -4.85 -4.25
CA LYS A 270 -10.93 -4.50 -5.43
C LYS A 270 -10.15 -4.81 -6.69
N VAL A 271 -10.81 -5.49 -7.62
CA VAL A 271 -10.29 -5.78 -8.95
C VAL A 271 -11.25 -5.19 -9.97
N ASN A 272 -10.81 -4.13 -10.65
CA ASN A 272 -11.57 -3.60 -11.76
C ASN A 272 -11.39 -4.52 -13.00
N ILE A 273 -12.50 -5.01 -13.56
CA ILE A 273 -12.49 -5.99 -14.65
C ILE A 273 -11.96 -5.43 -15.98
N ASP A 274 -12.09 -4.12 -16.21
CA ASP A 274 -11.54 -3.46 -17.40
C ASP A 274 -10.01 -3.36 -17.29
N ASN A 275 -9.53 -3.17 -16.06
CA ASN A 275 -8.11 -3.14 -15.77
C ASN A 275 -7.51 -4.54 -15.83
N PHE A 276 -8.18 -5.56 -15.26
CA PHE A 276 -7.66 -6.93 -15.10
C PHE A 276 -8.52 -8.01 -15.83
N PRO A 277 -8.73 -7.94 -17.16
CA PRO A 277 -9.65 -8.84 -17.87
C PRO A 277 -9.31 -10.34 -17.80
N ALA A 278 -8.04 -10.77 -17.87
CA ALA A 278 -7.73 -12.21 -17.69
C ALA A 278 -7.96 -12.69 -16.26
N LEU A 279 -7.68 -11.87 -15.25
CA LEU A 279 -7.97 -12.22 -13.86
C LEU A 279 -9.49 -12.33 -13.68
N ALA A 280 -10.25 -11.36 -14.19
CA ALA A 280 -11.70 -11.40 -14.22
C ALA A 280 -12.22 -12.69 -14.92
N SER A 281 -11.64 -13.03 -16.08
CA SER A 281 -11.98 -14.25 -16.83
C SER A 281 -11.67 -15.53 -16.06
N GLN A 282 -10.51 -15.61 -15.39
CA GLN A 282 -10.11 -16.75 -14.56
C GLN A 282 -11.14 -17.05 -13.46
N TYR A 283 -11.73 -16.02 -12.86
CA TYR A 283 -12.77 -16.14 -11.84
C TYR A 283 -14.20 -16.09 -12.40
N LYS A 284 -14.36 -16.11 -13.73
CA LYS A 284 -15.63 -16.03 -14.45
C LYS A 284 -16.47 -14.80 -14.08
N ALA A 285 -15.82 -13.65 -13.87
CA ALA A 285 -16.45 -12.35 -13.65
C ALA A 285 -17.00 -11.76 -14.97
N THR A 286 -17.81 -12.53 -15.70
CA THR A 286 -18.49 -12.09 -16.93
C THR A 286 -19.69 -11.18 -16.63
N SER A 287 -20.17 -11.22 -15.38
CA SER A 287 -21.21 -10.35 -14.84
C SER A 287 -20.71 -9.77 -13.54
N ILE A 288 -20.92 -8.47 -13.32
CA ILE A 288 -20.50 -7.75 -12.11
C ILE A 288 -21.69 -7.04 -11.44
N PRO A 289 -21.65 -6.83 -10.11
CA PRO A 289 -20.56 -7.19 -9.18
C PRO A 289 -20.42 -8.70 -8.98
N LEU A 290 -19.19 -9.18 -8.85
CA LEU A 290 -18.88 -10.55 -8.42
C LEU A 290 -17.93 -10.48 -7.23
N VAL A 291 -18.35 -11.03 -6.09
CA VAL A 291 -17.51 -11.14 -4.89
C VAL A 291 -17.02 -12.56 -4.75
N VAL A 292 -15.71 -12.76 -4.67
CA VAL A 292 -15.08 -14.08 -4.51
C VAL A 292 -14.36 -14.13 -3.18
N PHE A 293 -14.70 -15.13 -2.37
CA PHE A 293 -14.00 -15.44 -1.12
C PHE A 293 -13.04 -16.60 -1.37
N MET A 294 -11.78 -16.45 -1.00
CA MET A 294 -10.74 -17.48 -1.19
C MET A 294 -9.75 -17.53 -0.03
N ASN A 295 -9.05 -18.65 0.13
CA ASN A 295 -7.94 -18.73 1.08
C ASN A 295 -6.66 -18.10 0.50
N GLY A 296 -5.61 -17.98 1.31
CA GLY A 296 -4.32 -17.41 0.90
C GLY A 296 -3.61 -18.16 -0.25
N ASP A 297 -3.94 -19.43 -0.49
CA ASP A 297 -3.42 -20.19 -1.63
C ASP A 297 -4.19 -19.89 -2.94
N GLY A 298 -5.33 -19.22 -2.84
CA GLY A 298 -6.19 -18.83 -3.95
C GLY A 298 -7.29 -19.84 -4.27
N GLN A 299 -7.54 -20.82 -3.39
CA GLN A 299 -8.68 -21.72 -3.52
C GLN A 299 -9.97 -20.98 -3.18
N VAL A 300 -10.91 -20.98 -4.13
CA VAL A 300 -12.23 -20.36 -3.96
C VAL A 300 -13.03 -21.13 -2.91
N LEU A 301 -13.46 -20.41 -1.87
CA LEU A 301 -14.30 -20.91 -0.77
C LEU A 301 -15.79 -20.66 -1.06
N HIS A 302 -16.09 -19.51 -1.68
CA HIS A 302 -17.43 -19.07 -2.04
C HIS A 302 -17.41 -17.98 -3.14
N GLN A 303 -18.49 -17.86 -3.92
CA GLN A 303 -18.70 -16.79 -4.89
C GLN A 303 -20.12 -16.23 -4.76
N SER A 304 -20.24 -14.91 -4.81
CA SER A 304 -21.51 -14.19 -4.77
C SER A 304 -21.64 -13.29 -5.98
N LEU A 305 -22.67 -13.54 -6.80
CA LEU A 305 -22.92 -12.78 -8.02
C LEU A 305 -24.08 -11.82 -7.83
N GLY A 306 -23.90 -10.59 -8.34
CA GLY A 306 -24.90 -9.54 -8.37
C GLY A 306 -25.02 -8.78 -7.05
N PHE A 307 -25.88 -7.76 -7.07
CA PHE A 307 -26.23 -7.04 -5.85
C PHE A 307 -27.14 -7.91 -4.98
N LYS A 308 -26.83 -7.97 -3.69
CA LYS A 308 -27.64 -8.63 -2.67
C LYS A 308 -27.72 -7.77 -1.41
N PRO A 309 -28.81 -7.83 -0.64
CA PRO A 309 -28.88 -7.17 0.65
C PRO A 309 -27.79 -7.69 1.60
N VAL A 310 -27.34 -6.84 2.53
CA VAL A 310 -26.27 -7.18 3.48
C VAL A 310 -26.50 -8.50 4.20
N GLY A 311 -27.74 -8.82 4.59
CA GLY A 311 -28.07 -10.05 5.31
C GLY A 311 -27.74 -11.34 4.54
N GLU A 312 -27.72 -11.32 3.20
CA GLU A 312 -27.24 -12.46 2.41
C GLU A 312 -25.73 -12.54 2.44
N PHE A 313 -25.03 -11.42 2.25
CA PHE A 313 -23.57 -11.37 2.35
C PHE A 313 -23.05 -11.84 3.70
N LEU A 314 -23.75 -11.55 4.81
CA LEU A 314 -23.37 -12.04 6.14
C LEU A 314 -23.37 -13.58 6.20
N LYS A 315 -24.35 -14.24 5.56
CA LYS A 315 -24.41 -15.72 5.49
C LYS A 315 -23.29 -16.28 4.63
N GLU A 316 -23.00 -15.62 3.51
CA GLU A 316 -21.93 -16.02 2.59
C GLU A 316 -20.54 -15.88 3.23
N ILE A 317 -20.31 -14.79 3.97
CA ILE A 317 -19.11 -14.57 4.78
C ILE A 317 -18.94 -15.69 5.80
N ALA A 318 -20.00 -16.03 6.54
CA ALA A 318 -19.95 -17.11 7.53
C ALA A 318 -19.62 -18.47 6.88
N ALA A 319 -20.20 -18.75 5.71
CA ALA A 319 -19.92 -19.98 4.95
C ALA A 319 -18.50 -20.02 4.36
N ALA A 320 -17.92 -18.87 4.01
CA ALA A 320 -16.53 -18.79 3.57
C ALA A 320 -15.55 -19.02 4.74
N LYS A 321 -15.79 -18.37 5.89
CA LYS A 321 -14.95 -18.52 7.09
C LYS A 321 -14.92 -19.94 7.65
N SER A 322 -15.97 -20.75 7.44
CA SER A 322 -15.98 -22.14 7.92
C SER A 322 -15.17 -23.13 7.07
N LYS A 323 -14.73 -22.70 5.88
CA LYS A 323 -13.97 -23.52 4.92
C LYS A 323 -12.50 -23.11 4.76
N GLY A 324 -12.16 -21.91 5.21
CA GLY A 324 -10.81 -21.33 5.14
C GLY A 324 -10.05 -21.57 6.44
#